data_AF-A0A9D6UFA7-F1
#
_entry.id   AF-A0A9D6UFA7-F1
#
_cell.length_a   1.000
_cell.length_b   1.000
_cell.length_c   1.000
_cell.angle_alpha   90.00
_cell.angle_beta   90.00
_cell.angle_gamma   90.00
#
_symmetry.space_group_name_H-M   'P 1'
#
loop_
_entity.id
_entity.type
_entity.pdbx_description
1 polymer ?
#
loop_
_entity_poly.entity_id
_entity_poly.type
_entity_poly.pdbx_seq_one_letter_code
_entity_poly.pdbx_strand_id
1 'polypeptide(L)'
;PIGGVKAIGPIQMRRSDAQSGEKVAGIPVPITENNFLIGLMRGDHEARNILLLRSLAAIDLPMQLTDGRAATINMEKGPSGERVFADAIDAWGK
;
A
#
# COMPACT_ATOMS: atom_id res chain seq x y z
N PRO A 1 10.54 -20.11 -13.89
CA PRO A 1 9.55 -19.02 -14.12
C PRO A 1 9.13 -18.42 -12.79
N ILE A 2 9.29 -17.11 -12.61
CA ILE A 2 8.75 -16.41 -11.44
C ILE A 2 7.22 -16.57 -11.53
N GLY A 3 6.61 -17.26 -10.57
CA GLY A 3 5.18 -17.56 -10.59
C GLY A 3 4.34 -16.28 -10.60
N GLY A 4 3.18 -16.31 -11.25
CA GLY A 4 2.23 -15.20 -11.23
C GLY A 4 1.74 -14.87 -9.82
N VAL A 5 0.98 -13.79 -9.70
CA VAL A 5 0.37 -13.33 -8.46
C VAL A 5 -1.09 -13.77 -8.44
N LYS A 6 -1.49 -14.48 -7.39
CA LYS A 6 -2.86 -14.96 -7.18
C LYS A 6 -3.73 -13.88 -6.52
N ALA A 7 -3.20 -13.22 -5.50
CA ALA A 7 -3.90 -12.22 -4.72
C ALA A 7 -2.92 -11.24 -4.08
N ILE A 8 -3.41 -10.04 -3.76
CA ILE A 8 -2.69 -9.05 -2.97
C ILE A 8 -3.45 -8.75 -1.67
N GLY A 9 -2.70 -8.39 -0.62
CA GLY A 9 -3.24 -7.87 0.63
C GLY A 9 -3.43 -6.35 0.59
N PRO A 10 -3.94 -5.75 1.67
CA PRO A 10 -3.97 -4.29 1.80
C PRO A 10 -2.53 -3.75 1.94
N ILE A 11 -2.33 -2.53 1.44
CA ILE A 11 -1.08 -1.79 1.69
C ILE A 11 -0.92 -1.59 3.20
N GLN A 12 0.30 -1.75 3.69
CA GLN A 12 0.66 -1.40 5.06
C GLN A 12 1.71 -0.30 5.05
N MET A 13 1.52 0.69 5.90
CA MET A 13 2.45 1.78 6.12
C MET A 13 3.18 1.55 7.44
N ARG A 14 4.49 1.74 7.47
CA ARG A 14 5.28 1.62 8.72
C ARG A 14 6.45 2.60 8.76
N ARG A 15 6.97 2.80 9.97
CA ARG A 15 8.29 3.44 10.14
C ARG A 15 9.37 2.49 9.62
N SER A 16 10.48 3.03 9.14
CA SER A 16 11.55 2.23 8.54
C SER A 16 12.12 1.17 9.49
N ASP A 17 12.15 1.46 10.79
CA ASP A 17 12.64 0.60 11.88
C ASP A 17 11.57 -0.34 12.48
N ALA A 18 10.29 -0.17 12.11
CA ALA A 18 9.21 -0.96 12.68
C ALA A 18 9.11 -2.35 12.01
N GLN A 19 8.88 -3.38 12.82
CA GLN A 19 8.69 -4.76 12.33
C GLN A 19 7.29 -5.02 11.76
N SER A 20 6.31 -4.22 12.16
CA SER A 20 4.91 -4.31 11.70
C SER A 20 4.40 -2.97 11.23
N GLY A 21 3.44 -3.02 10.29
CA GLY A 21 2.81 -1.82 9.72
C GLY A 21 1.33 -1.71 10.03
N GLU A 22 0.83 -0.51 9.80
CA GLU A 22 -0.57 -0.17 9.91
C GLU A 22 -1.23 -0.27 8.54
N LYS A 23 -2.37 -0.95 8.48
CA LYS A 23 -3.09 -1.16 7.22
C LYS A 23 -3.72 0.15 6.73
N VAL A 24 -3.47 0.47 5.47
CA VAL A 24 -4.31 1.41 4.72
C VAL A 24 -5.65 0.73 4.48
N ALA A 25 -6.73 1.35 4.93
CA ALA A 25 -8.08 0.83 4.83
C ALA A 25 -8.54 0.84 3.37
N GLY A 26 -8.63 -0.35 2.79
CA GLY A 26 -9.09 -0.56 1.42
C GLY A 26 -9.35 -2.03 1.13
N ILE A 27 -10.07 -2.29 0.05
CA ILE A 27 -10.45 -3.62 -0.40
C ILE A 27 -9.63 -3.97 -1.64
N PRO A 28 -8.73 -4.96 -1.58
CA PRO A 28 -8.04 -5.45 -2.76
C PRO A 28 -8.99 -6.27 -3.64
N VAL A 29 -8.98 -6.01 -4.94
CA VAL A 29 -9.83 -6.65 -5.94
C VAL A 29 -8.96 -7.08 -7.12
N PRO A 30 -8.94 -8.38 -7.49
CA PRO A 30 -8.33 -8.81 -8.75
C PRO A 30 -9.17 -8.32 -9.93
N ILE A 31 -8.50 -7.72 -10.93
CA ILE A 31 -9.15 -7.28 -12.16
C ILE A 31 -8.92 -8.31 -13.27
N THR A 32 -7.64 -8.60 -13.56
CA THR A 32 -7.19 -9.63 -14.51
C THR A 32 -5.93 -10.30 -13.97
N GLU A 33 -5.37 -11.26 -14.70
CA GLU A 33 -4.11 -11.90 -14.32
C GLU A 33 -3.02 -10.86 -14.03
N ASN A 34 -2.40 -10.95 -12.85
CA ASN A 34 -1.36 -10.03 -12.36
C ASN A 34 -1.77 -8.55 -12.27
N ASN A 35 -3.05 -8.20 -12.41
CA ASN A 35 -3.55 -6.83 -12.31
C ASN A 35 -4.59 -6.72 -11.19
N PHE A 36 -4.34 -5.81 -10.26
CA PHE A 36 -5.13 -5.64 -9.05
C PHE A 36 -5.44 -4.17 -8.82
N LEU A 37 -6.56 -3.91 -8.17
CA LEU A 37 -6.93 -2.59 -7.69
C LEU A 37 -7.23 -2.66 -6.20
N ILE A 38 -6.88 -1.60 -5.48
CA ILE A 38 -7.26 -1.43 -4.08
C ILE A 38 -8.26 -0.28 -4.03
N GLY A 39 -9.52 -0.60 -3.76
CA GLY A 39 -10.56 0.40 -3.52
C GLY A 39 -10.41 0.95 -2.12
N LEU A 40 -9.95 2.19 -1.98
CA LEU A 40 -9.79 2.85 -0.68
C LEU A 40 -11.16 3.21 -0.09
N MET A 41 -11.31 2.99 1.22
CA MET A 41 -12.53 3.30 1.94
C MET A 41 -12.64 4.81 2.19
N ARG A 42 -13.85 5.36 2.05
CA ARG A 42 -14.16 6.80 2.29
C ARG A 42 -14.64 7.04 3.72
N GLY A 43 -14.80 8.31 4.09
CA GLY A 43 -15.33 8.71 5.41
C GLY A 43 -14.25 8.64 6.50
N ASP A 44 -14.57 8.06 7.65
CA ASP A 44 -13.65 8.00 8.81
C ASP A 44 -12.29 7.35 8.48
N HIS A 45 -12.28 6.42 7.52
CA HIS A 45 -11.07 5.75 7.05
C HIS A 45 -10.19 6.63 6.15
N GLU A 46 -10.76 7.60 5.45
CA GLU A 46 -10.04 8.44 4.50
C GLU A 46 -9.00 9.31 5.20
N ALA A 47 -9.40 9.98 6.28
CA ALA A 47 -8.50 10.81 7.07
C ALA A 47 -7.34 9.99 7.68
N ARG A 48 -7.63 8.77 8.16
CA ARG A 48 -6.59 7.86 8.67
C ARG A 48 -5.65 7.40 7.57
N ASN A 49 -6.18 7.03 6.41
CA ASN A 49 -5.37 6.63 5.26
C ASN A 49 -4.42 7.75 4.84
N ILE A 50 -4.94 8.99 4.72
CA ILE A 50 -4.15 10.18 4.41
C ILE A 50 -3.04 10.39 5.45
N LEU A 51 -3.34 10.25 6.74
CA LEU A 51 -2.34 10.38 7.80
C LEU A 51 -1.22 9.34 7.65
N LEU A 52 -1.56 8.06 7.46
CA LEU A 52 -0.58 6.99 7.29
C LEU A 52 0.29 7.22 6.05
N LEU A 53 -0.35 7.57 4.92
CA LEU A 53 0.32 7.83 3.65
C LEU A 53 1.17 9.09 3.68
N ARG A 54 0.91 10.06 4.57
CA ARG A 54 1.76 11.24 4.75
C ARG A 54 2.91 10.99 5.72
N SER A 55 2.65 10.34 6.85
CA SER A 55 3.56 10.34 8.00
C SER A 55 4.55 9.17 8.06
N LEU A 56 4.32 8.09 7.31
CA LEU A 56 5.14 6.87 7.38
C LEU A 56 5.94 6.67 6.09
N ALA A 57 7.18 6.17 6.22
CA ALA A 57 8.16 6.14 5.13
C ALA A 57 8.15 4.83 4.33
N ALA A 58 7.90 3.70 4.99
CA ALA A 58 7.93 2.39 4.37
C ALA A 58 6.52 1.91 3.99
N ILE A 59 6.44 1.27 2.82
CA ILE A 59 5.23 0.75 2.18
C ILE A 59 5.45 -0.74 1.97
N ASP A 60 4.56 -1.55 2.52
CA ASP A 60 4.52 -3.00 2.32
C ASP A 60 3.27 -3.40 1.54
N LEU A 61 3.46 -4.21 0.50
CA LEU A 61 2.38 -4.86 -0.24
C LEU A 61 2.53 -6.39 -0.11
N PRO A 62 1.83 -7.02 0.85
CA PRO A 62 1.75 -8.47 0.96
C PRO A 62 1.03 -9.06 -0.25
N MET A 63 1.44 -10.26 -0.67
CA MET A 63 0.84 -10.95 -1.79
C MET A 63 0.96 -12.47 -1.67
N GLN A 64 0.10 -13.18 -2.39
CA GLN A 64 0.14 -14.63 -2.55
C GLN A 64 0.47 -14.94 -4.01
N LEU A 65 1.52 -15.73 -4.23
CA LEU A 65 1.88 -16.24 -5.55
C LEU A 65 0.93 -17.36 -5.99
N THR A 66 0.89 -17.66 -7.28
CA THR A 66 0.02 -18.72 -7.84
C THR A 66 0.36 -20.11 -7.31
N ASP A 67 1.60 -20.34 -6.86
CA ASP A 67 2.05 -21.57 -6.20
C ASP A 67 1.72 -21.62 -4.69
N GLY A 68 1.02 -20.61 -4.16
CA GLY A 68 0.56 -20.54 -2.78
C GLY A 68 1.55 -19.88 -1.81
N ARG A 69 2.80 -19.61 -2.21
CA ARG A 69 3.78 -18.94 -1.36
C ARG A 69 3.37 -17.50 -1.05
N ALA A 70 3.68 -17.07 0.17
CA ALA A 70 3.58 -15.67 0.56
C ALA A 70 4.82 -14.89 0.10
N ALA A 71 4.60 -13.67 -0.38
CA ALA A 71 5.64 -12.71 -0.71
C ALA A 71 5.20 -11.32 -0.23
N THR A 72 6.16 -10.41 -0.09
CA THR A 72 5.89 -9.01 0.22
C THR A 72 6.82 -8.13 -0.60
N ILE A 73 6.26 -7.13 -1.26
CA ILE A 73 7.05 -6.03 -1.82
C ILE A 73 7.21 -4.98 -0.73
N ASN A 74 8.44 -4.69 -0.34
CA ASN A 74 8.77 -3.59 0.55
C ASN A 74 9.40 -2.45 -0.26
N MET A 75 8.93 -1.23 -0.05
CA MET A 75 9.48 -0.01 -0.63
C MET A 75 9.62 1.05 0.45
N GLU A 76 10.65 1.88 0.34
CA GLU A 76 10.81 3.07 1.16
C GLU A 76 10.72 4.31 0.27
N LYS A 77 9.95 5.30 0.68
CA LYS A 77 9.73 6.51 -0.11
C LYS A 77 11.03 7.29 -0.35
N GLY A 78 11.88 7.36 0.67
CA GLY A 78 13.00 8.29 0.71
C GLY A 78 12.55 9.76 0.57
N PRO A 79 13.52 10.70 0.51
CA PRO A 79 13.19 12.14 0.49
C PRO A 79 12.37 12.58 -0.72
N SER A 80 12.58 11.97 -1.89
CA SER A 80 11.81 12.28 -3.10
C SER A 80 10.39 11.74 -3.02
N GLY A 81 10.21 10.49 -2.58
CA GLY A 81 8.89 9.90 -2.43
C GLY A 81 8.05 10.58 -1.35
N GLU A 82 8.66 11.00 -0.25
CA GLU A 82 7.95 11.79 0.77
C GLU A 82 7.34 13.07 0.19
N ARG A 83 8.11 13.78 -0.65
CA ARG A 83 7.62 14.97 -1.34
C ARG A 83 6.49 14.65 -2.32
N VAL A 84 6.64 13.61 -3.13
CA VAL A 84 5.57 13.17 -4.07
C VAL A 84 4.27 12.85 -3.34
N PHE A 85 4.34 12.12 -2.23
CA PHE A 85 3.15 11.79 -1.44
C PHE A 85 2.53 13.04 -0.80
N ALA A 86 3.34 13.94 -0.24
CA ALA A 86 2.85 15.19 0.35
C ALA A 86 2.12 16.04 -0.71
N ASP A 87 2.75 16.26 -1.86
CA ASP A 87 2.19 17.07 -2.95
C ASP A 87 0.89 16.47 -3.49
N ALA A 88 0.85 15.14 -3.69
CA ALA A 88 -0.35 14.45 -4.18
C ALA A 88 -1.51 14.56 -3.19
N ILE A 89 -1.27 14.41 -1.88
CA ILE A 89 -2.31 14.53 -0.85
C ILE A 89 -2.76 15.99 -0.72
N ASP A 90 -1.85 16.96 -0.77
CA ASP A 90 -2.20 18.39 -0.72
C ASP A 90 -3.06 18.81 -1.92
N ALA A 91 -2.81 18.23 -3.11
CA ALA A 91 -3.63 18.45 -4.29
C ALA A 91 -5.01 17.77 -4.19
N TRP A 92 -5.12 16.62 -3.53
CA TRP A 92 -6.39 15.90 -3.35
C TRP A 92 -7.38 16.64 -2.43
N GLY A 93 -6.88 17.39 -1.46
CA GLY A 93 -7.69 18.19 -0.54
C GLY A 93 -8.19 19.52 -1.11
N LYS A 94 -7.85 19.85 -2.36
CA LYS A 94 -8.34 21.03 -3.10
C LYS A 94 -9.52 20.64 -3.98
#